data_AF-C9SCJ1-F1
#
_entry.id   AF-C9SCJ1-F1
#
_cell.length_a   1.000
_cell.length_b   1.000
_cell.length_c   1.000
_cell.angle_alpha   90.00
_cell.angle_beta   90.00
_cell.angle_gamma   90.00
#
_symmetry.space_group_name_H-M   'P 1'
#
loop_
_entity.id
_entity.type
_entity.pdbx_description
1 polymer ?
#
loop_
_entity_poly.entity_id
_entity_poly.type
_entity_poly.pdbx_seq_one_letter_code
_entity_poly.pdbx_strand_id
1 'polypeptide(L)'
;MFAKLPGPEAALLLTTYDFTHVNKLFCFNLVTLAAEKGQEQPFASYVSLTSYLLQHAHLSQRVSHYATLNLMAFRLLVEDPVLCKRICSDESKTPVRLCRQRSPYLPLVKGERVMATAVLDTVVDGISHNLRRRLDVGLYTLLVGIMLRITSYLSRSRTRLTYHWADFFRALLHLVRFLTTYAADLKDLPQIELLLDHVVNLVALSLSTGEAFLPSPAAYDDLFYKVVEAGDVLVKFKETYGLGSRGSNSIGTLISVSAHYKEMLKTGAGKDAKARGAILTSVEVADVIKQGYETLSIQAKEGLDTWERYREADERTLLKKVARVAVADGRGLVGGSR
;
A
#
# COMPACT_ATOMS: atom_id res chain seq x y z
N MET A 1 -28.12 7.14 -4.44
CA MET A 1 -27.88 7.31 -2.99
C MET A 1 -26.39 7.55 -2.70
N PHE A 2 -25.46 6.68 -3.11
CA PHE A 2 -24.01 6.87 -2.92
C PHE A 2 -23.38 8.03 -3.70
N ALA A 3 -23.91 8.39 -4.87
CA ALA A 3 -23.34 9.46 -5.70
C ALA A 3 -23.36 10.87 -5.04
N LYS A 4 -24.16 11.05 -3.99
CA LYS A 4 -24.23 12.31 -3.20
C LYS A 4 -23.34 12.26 -1.95
N LEU A 5 -22.70 11.14 -1.65
CA LEU A 5 -21.80 10.98 -0.51
C LEU A 5 -20.34 11.20 -0.93
N PRO A 6 -19.45 11.64 -0.01
CA PRO A 6 -19.75 12.04 1.38
C PRO A 6 -20.60 13.33 1.43
N GLY A 7 -21.23 13.65 2.56
CA GLY A 7 -21.98 14.90 2.73
C GLY A 7 -21.07 16.15 2.60
N PRO A 8 -21.64 17.36 2.51
CA PRO A 8 -20.86 18.60 2.43
C PRO A 8 -19.91 18.83 3.64
N GLU A 9 -20.18 18.17 4.77
CA GLU A 9 -19.33 18.14 5.97
C GLU A 9 -17.91 17.60 5.67
N ALA A 10 -17.73 16.86 4.57
CA ALA A 10 -16.42 16.43 4.07
C ALA A 10 -15.47 17.60 3.79
N ALA A 11 -15.97 18.83 3.65
CA ALA A 11 -15.14 20.03 3.57
C ALA A 11 -14.16 20.15 4.76
N LEU A 12 -14.52 19.63 5.95
CA LEU A 12 -13.66 19.59 7.13
C LEU A 12 -12.35 18.82 6.90
N LEU A 13 -12.31 17.90 5.92
CA LEU A 13 -11.11 17.13 5.62
C LEU A 13 -9.96 18.02 5.15
N LEU A 14 -10.25 19.14 4.47
CA LEU A 14 -9.24 20.14 4.10
C LEU A 14 -8.58 20.72 5.35
N THR A 15 -9.38 21.13 6.32
CA THR A 15 -8.90 21.63 7.60
C THR A 15 -8.11 20.57 8.37
N THR A 16 -8.57 19.32 8.38
CA THR A 16 -7.84 18.20 8.99
C THR A 16 -6.47 18.00 8.34
N TYR A 17 -6.39 18.06 7.01
CA TYR A 17 -5.12 18.01 6.29
C TYR A 17 -4.21 19.19 6.65
N ASP A 18 -4.72 20.42 6.65
CA ASP A 18 -3.94 21.62 6.97
C ASP A 18 -3.34 21.50 8.39
N PHE A 19 -4.15 21.13 9.39
CA PHE A 19 -3.65 20.89 10.75
C PHE A 19 -2.66 19.73 10.81
N THR A 20 -2.87 18.66 10.04
CA THR A 20 -1.93 17.54 9.98
C THR A 20 -0.58 17.97 9.38
N HIS A 21 -0.60 18.89 8.42
CA HIS A 21 0.61 19.39 7.76
C HIS A 21 1.42 20.34 8.66
N VAL A 22 0.76 21.24 9.39
CA VAL A 22 1.46 22.32 10.13
C VAL A 22 1.50 22.18 11.65
N ASN A 23 0.72 21.29 12.26
CA ASN A 23 0.56 21.21 13.72
C ASN A 23 0.84 19.82 14.29
N LYS A 24 2.07 19.64 14.82
CA LYS A 24 2.50 18.37 15.45
C LYS A 24 1.66 17.96 16.66
N LEU A 25 1.17 18.91 17.45
CA LEU A 25 0.31 18.62 18.60
C LEU A 25 -1.04 18.08 18.15
N PHE A 26 -1.61 18.66 17.09
CA PHE A 26 -2.81 18.12 16.45
C PHE A 26 -2.58 16.69 15.97
N CYS A 27 -1.47 16.42 15.26
CA CYS A 27 -1.15 15.07 14.80
C CYS A 27 -1.03 14.07 15.95
N PHE A 28 -0.33 14.45 17.02
CA PHE A 28 -0.19 13.62 18.22
C PHE A 28 -1.55 13.30 18.85
N ASN A 29 -2.38 14.33 19.05
CA ASN A 29 -3.71 14.17 19.63
C ASN A 29 -4.63 13.35 18.71
N LEU A 30 -4.62 13.59 17.40
CA LEU A 30 -5.40 12.81 16.44
C LEU A 30 -5.11 11.31 16.61
N VAL A 31 -3.82 10.94 16.67
CA VAL A 31 -3.37 9.54 16.77
C VAL A 31 -3.58 8.93 18.16
N THR A 32 -3.47 9.71 19.25
CA THR A 32 -3.37 9.16 20.62
C THR A 32 -4.56 9.44 21.53
N LEU A 33 -5.45 10.38 21.18
CA LEU A 33 -6.66 10.64 21.96
C LEU A 33 -7.49 9.36 22.05
N ALA A 34 -7.91 9.03 23.27
CA ALA A 34 -8.81 7.92 23.53
C ALA A 34 -10.21 8.23 22.99
N ALA A 35 -11.01 7.19 22.78
CA ALA A 35 -12.42 7.35 22.46
C ALA A 35 -13.19 7.95 23.64
N GLU A 36 -14.05 8.94 23.37
CA GLU A 36 -15.07 9.35 24.33
C GLU A 36 -16.16 8.27 24.46
N LYS A 37 -16.92 8.29 25.55
CA LYS A 37 -17.95 7.27 25.82
C LYS A 37 -18.96 7.19 24.68
N GLY A 38 -19.00 6.04 24.00
CA GLY A 38 -19.91 5.78 22.88
C GLY A 38 -19.47 6.34 21.54
N GLN A 39 -18.26 6.91 21.45
CA GLN A 39 -17.68 7.38 20.19
C GLN A 39 -16.53 6.48 19.73
N GLU A 40 -16.14 6.61 18.47
CA GLU A 40 -14.92 6.01 17.95
C GLU A 40 -13.70 6.88 18.32
N GLN A 41 -12.54 6.26 18.47
CA GLN A 41 -11.29 6.99 18.60
C GLN A 41 -11.10 7.92 17.37
N PRO A 42 -10.62 9.17 17.52
CA PRO A 42 -10.53 10.11 16.40
C PRO A 42 -9.81 9.56 15.16
N PHE A 43 -8.62 8.97 15.33
CA PHE A 43 -7.90 8.39 14.20
C PHE A 43 -8.54 7.11 13.67
N ALA A 44 -9.17 6.28 14.51
CA ALA A 44 -9.93 5.12 14.05
C ALA A 44 -11.09 5.55 13.13
N SER A 45 -11.85 6.58 13.53
CA SER A 45 -12.94 7.12 12.72
C SER A 45 -12.43 7.75 11.43
N TYR A 46 -11.29 8.44 11.48
CA TYR A 46 -10.63 8.98 10.29
C TYR A 46 -10.17 7.87 9.32
N VAL A 47 -9.65 6.76 9.83
CA VAL A 47 -9.30 5.58 9.02
C VAL A 47 -10.54 4.93 8.42
N SER A 48 -11.59 4.74 9.21
CA SER A 48 -12.89 4.25 8.75
C SER A 48 -13.47 5.09 7.61
N LEU A 49 -13.50 6.41 7.75
CA LEU A 49 -13.95 7.32 6.69
C LEU A 49 -13.07 7.23 5.44
N THR A 50 -11.75 7.16 5.61
CA THR A 50 -10.81 7.06 4.49
C THR A 50 -11.02 5.78 3.70
N SER A 51 -11.26 4.64 4.37
CA SER A 51 -11.59 3.38 3.71
C SER A 51 -12.88 3.46 2.89
N TYR A 52 -13.90 4.17 3.39
CA TYR A 52 -15.13 4.43 2.66
C TYR A 52 -14.87 5.29 1.40
N LEU A 53 -14.13 6.40 1.55
CA LEU A 53 -13.82 7.29 0.45
C LEU A 53 -13.02 6.57 -0.65
N LEU A 54 -12.05 5.74 -0.29
CA LEU A 54 -11.26 4.99 -1.25
C LEU A 54 -12.10 3.96 -2.02
N GLN A 55 -12.97 3.21 -1.33
CA GLN A 55 -13.83 2.23 -2.00
C GLN A 55 -14.79 2.89 -3.03
N HIS A 56 -15.10 4.17 -2.82
CA HIS A 56 -16.02 4.96 -3.65
C HIS A 56 -15.34 6.06 -4.49
N ALA A 57 -14.01 6.14 -4.51
CA ALA A 57 -13.27 7.22 -5.19
C ALA A 57 -13.57 7.30 -6.70
N HIS A 58 -13.94 6.17 -7.31
CA HIS A 58 -14.35 6.09 -8.70
C HIS A 58 -15.71 6.75 -9.01
N LEU A 59 -16.57 7.00 -8.01
CA LEU A 59 -17.93 7.52 -8.22
C LEU A 59 -17.94 8.99 -8.66
N SER A 60 -17.00 9.81 -8.18
CA SER A 60 -16.90 11.21 -8.61
C SER A 60 -15.52 11.79 -8.32
N GLN A 61 -15.16 12.83 -9.07
CA GLN A 61 -13.93 13.58 -8.85
C GLN A 61 -13.87 14.19 -7.43
N ARG A 62 -15.02 14.57 -6.87
CA ARG A 62 -15.16 15.07 -5.51
C ARG A 62 -14.74 14.03 -4.47
N VAL A 63 -15.26 12.79 -4.58
CA VAL A 63 -14.90 11.70 -3.66
C VAL A 63 -13.41 11.36 -3.82
N SER A 64 -12.91 11.29 -5.05
CA SER A 64 -11.48 11.08 -5.31
C SER A 64 -10.61 12.16 -4.64
N HIS A 65 -11.00 13.44 -4.75
CA HIS A 65 -10.26 14.53 -4.12
C HIS A 65 -10.18 14.40 -2.59
N TYR A 66 -11.28 14.04 -1.93
CA TYR A 66 -11.25 13.81 -0.48
C TYR A 66 -10.49 12.54 -0.08
N ALA A 67 -10.59 11.47 -0.88
CA ALA A 67 -9.81 10.25 -0.67
C ALA A 67 -8.30 10.54 -0.74
N THR A 68 -7.86 11.25 -1.79
CA THR A 68 -6.46 11.64 -1.97
C THR A 68 -5.98 12.55 -0.84
N LEU A 69 -6.79 13.53 -0.43
CA LEU A 69 -6.44 14.42 0.67
C LEU A 69 -6.24 13.65 2.00
N ASN A 70 -7.09 12.66 2.28
CA ASN A 70 -6.92 11.83 3.47
C ASN A 70 -5.67 10.95 3.40
N LEU A 71 -5.32 10.45 2.21
CA LEU A 71 -4.04 9.75 2.03
C LEU A 71 -2.83 10.67 2.22
N MET A 72 -2.93 11.95 1.86
CA MET A 72 -1.86 12.92 2.15
C MET A 72 -1.69 13.12 3.66
N ALA A 73 -2.79 13.18 4.42
CA ALA A 73 -2.72 13.19 5.88
C ALA A 73 -2.12 11.89 6.45
N PHE A 74 -2.50 10.72 5.94
CA PHE A 74 -1.86 9.45 6.31
C PHE A 74 -0.35 9.48 6.06
N ARG A 75 0.08 9.94 4.88
CA ARG A 75 1.50 10.08 4.53
C ARG A 75 2.23 10.94 5.55
N LEU A 76 1.71 12.11 5.88
CA LEU A 76 2.30 13.01 6.88
C LEU A 76 2.45 12.33 8.25
N LEU A 77 1.43 11.62 8.71
CA LEU A 77 1.44 10.93 10.00
C LEU A 77 2.46 9.78 10.05
N VAL A 78 2.58 8.99 8.98
CA VAL A 78 3.54 7.85 8.95
C VAL A 78 4.96 8.27 8.58
N GLU A 79 5.17 9.48 8.04
CA GLU A 79 6.50 10.06 7.83
C GLU A 79 7.15 10.56 9.13
N ASP A 80 6.36 10.97 10.11
CA ASP A 80 6.88 11.35 11.44
C ASP A 80 7.29 10.09 12.24
N PRO A 81 8.57 9.92 12.62
CA PRO A 81 9.03 8.70 13.29
C PRO A 81 8.36 8.43 14.64
N VAL A 82 7.98 9.49 15.37
CA VAL A 82 7.34 9.36 16.69
C VAL A 82 5.91 8.88 16.54
N LEU A 83 5.17 9.47 15.60
CA LEU A 83 3.79 9.05 15.30
C LEU A 83 3.75 7.66 14.68
N CYS A 84 4.64 7.37 13.71
CA CYS A 84 4.72 6.07 13.08
C CYS A 84 5.02 4.96 14.11
N LYS A 85 5.90 5.24 15.10
CA LYS A 85 6.11 4.36 16.25
C LYS A 85 4.84 4.09 17.03
N ARG A 86 4.07 5.13 17.38
CA ARG A 86 2.80 4.97 18.09
C ARG A 86 1.80 4.14 17.26
N ILE A 87 1.62 4.49 15.99
CA ILE A 87 0.71 3.80 15.05
C ILE A 87 1.06 2.32 14.88
N CYS A 88 2.34 1.95 14.94
CA CYS A 88 2.80 0.57 14.82
C CYS A 88 2.89 -0.18 16.15
N SER A 89 2.63 0.48 17.28
CA SER A 89 2.77 -0.12 18.61
C SER A 89 1.50 -0.81 19.09
N ASP A 90 1.66 -1.75 20.03
CA ASP A 90 0.55 -2.42 20.71
C ASP A 90 -0.33 -1.46 21.52
N GLU A 91 0.19 -0.31 21.94
CA GLU A 91 -0.57 0.75 22.63
C GLU A 91 -1.61 1.42 21.72
N SER A 92 -1.50 1.25 20.40
CA SER A 92 -2.48 1.76 19.43
C SER A 92 -3.63 0.80 19.13
N LYS A 93 -3.68 -0.35 19.81
CA LYS A 93 -4.75 -1.34 19.63
C LYS A 93 -6.11 -0.69 19.90
N THR A 94 -6.96 -0.71 18.89
CA THR A 94 -8.29 -0.11 18.92
C THR A 94 -9.19 -0.81 17.91
N PRO A 95 -10.51 -0.86 18.09
CA PRO A 95 -11.41 -1.32 17.05
C PRO A 95 -11.48 -0.29 15.91
N VAL A 96 -11.34 -0.76 14.66
CA VAL A 96 -11.49 0.08 13.46
C VAL A 96 -12.48 -0.58 12.51
N ARG A 97 -13.54 0.16 12.13
CA ARG A 97 -14.58 -0.34 11.23
C ARG A 97 -14.29 0.07 9.79
N LEU A 98 -13.63 -0.79 9.04
CA LEU A 98 -13.33 -0.53 7.62
C LEU A 98 -14.55 -0.73 6.72
N CYS A 99 -14.59 0.01 5.61
CA CYS A 99 -15.62 -0.11 4.60
C CYS A 99 -15.51 -1.46 3.87
N ARG A 100 -16.63 -2.17 3.76
CA ARG A 100 -16.71 -3.50 3.14
C ARG A 100 -17.93 -3.59 2.23
N GLN A 101 -18.21 -2.52 1.49
CA GLN A 101 -19.40 -2.43 0.63
C GLN A 101 -19.19 -3.06 -0.76
N ARG A 102 -17.95 -3.43 -1.11
CA ARG A 102 -17.61 -4.01 -2.40
C ARG A 102 -16.58 -5.15 -2.24
N SER A 103 -16.77 -6.21 -3.01
CA SER A 103 -15.79 -7.31 -3.16
C SER A 103 -14.63 -6.93 -4.11
N PRO A 104 -13.44 -7.55 -3.98
CA PRO A 104 -13.07 -8.57 -3.01
C PRO A 104 -12.90 -8.00 -1.60
N TYR A 105 -13.03 -8.86 -0.58
CA TYR A 105 -12.92 -8.46 0.81
C TYR A 105 -11.63 -9.00 1.43
N LEU A 106 -10.90 -8.14 2.15
CA LEU A 106 -9.82 -8.58 3.04
C LEU A 106 -10.35 -9.45 4.20
N PRO A 107 -9.51 -10.25 4.88
CA PRO A 107 -9.92 -11.00 6.08
C PRO A 107 -10.62 -10.11 7.11
N LEU A 108 -11.73 -10.61 7.67
CA LEU A 108 -12.50 -9.86 8.68
C LEU A 108 -11.81 -9.97 10.05
N VAL A 109 -11.43 -8.83 10.62
CA VAL A 109 -10.90 -8.74 11.98
C VAL A 109 -12.00 -8.27 12.93
N LYS A 110 -12.44 -9.15 13.84
CA LYS A 110 -13.49 -8.88 14.84
C LYS A 110 -12.83 -8.55 16.18
N GLY A 111 -12.27 -7.35 16.34
CA GLY A 111 -11.63 -6.94 17.59
C GLY A 111 -10.65 -5.80 17.43
N GLU A 112 -9.91 -5.54 18.51
CA GLU A 112 -8.84 -4.56 18.50
C GLU A 112 -7.66 -5.05 17.67
N ARG A 113 -7.04 -4.12 16.96
CA ARG A 113 -5.86 -4.37 16.13
C ARG A 113 -4.94 -3.16 16.19
N VAL A 114 -3.64 -3.39 16.04
CA VAL A 114 -2.65 -2.30 15.93
C VAL A 114 -3.05 -1.37 14.79
N MET A 115 -3.06 -0.07 15.04
CA MET A 115 -3.59 0.93 14.11
C MET A 115 -2.93 0.85 12.72
N ALA A 116 -1.62 0.62 12.66
CA ALA A 116 -0.89 0.41 11.40
C ALA A 116 -1.54 -0.64 10.52
N THR A 117 -2.06 -1.74 11.09
CA THR A 117 -2.71 -2.79 10.30
C THR A 117 -3.99 -2.29 9.65
N ALA A 118 -4.78 -1.42 10.31
CA ALA A 118 -6.00 -0.86 9.73
C ALA A 118 -5.71 0.18 8.64
N VAL A 119 -4.63 0.94 8.79
CA VAL A 119 -4.09 1.81 7.74
C VAL A 119 -3.64 0.99 6.54
N LEU A 120 -2.93 -0.13 6.77
CA LEU A 120 -2.51 -1.06 5.71
C LEU A 120 -3.70 -1.67 4.96
N ASP A 121 -4.75 -2.12 5.64
CA ASP A 121 -5.97 -2.59 4.96
C ASP A 121 -6.62 -1.51 4.11
N THR A 122 -6.69 -0.29 4.66
CA THR A 122 -7.28 0.86 3.96
C THR A 122 -6.55 1.12 2.63
N VAL A 123 -5.21 1.04 2.62
CA VAL A 123 -4.44 1.23 1.38
C VAL A 123 -4.49 0.01 0.45
N VAL A 124 -4.54 -1.21 0.98
CA VAL A 124 -4.69 -2.45 0.19
C VAL A 124 -6.05 -2.52 -0.50
N ASP A 125 -7.14 -2.19 0.19
CA ASP A 125 -8.48 -2.05 -0.39
C ASP A 125 -8.51 -0.91 -1.41
N GLY A 126 -7.83 0.21 -1.12
CA GLY A 126 -7.65 1.33 -2.05
C GLY A 126 -7.03 0.91 -3.38
N ILE A 127 -5.98 0.08 -3.35
CA ILE A 127 -5.38 -0.53 -4.56
C ILE A 127 -6.39 -1.43 -5.24
N SER A 128 -7.07 -2.31 -4.50
CA SER A 128 -7.90 -3.37 -5.06
C SER A 128 -9.19 -2.86 -5.71
N HIS A 129 -9.80 -1.80 -5.19
CA HIS A 129 -11.12 -1.32 -5.67
C HIS A 129 -11.05 -0.21 -6.73
N ASN A 130 -9.87 0.37 -6.99
CA ASN A 130 -9.72 1.52 -7.90
C ASN A 130 -9.00 1.19 -9.21
N LEU A 131 -8.74 -0.08 -9.54
CA LEU A 131 -8.04 -0.46 -10.76
C LEU A 131 -8.91 -0.18 -11.98
N ARG A 132 -8.41 0.66 -12.89
CA ARG A 132 -9.09 1.02 -14.14
C ARG A 132 -8.06 1.49 -15.17
N ARG A 133 -8.38 1.33 -16.46
CA ARG A 133 -7.48 1.68 -17.57
C ARG A 133 -7.12 3.17 -17.63
N ARG A 134 -7.95 4.05 -17.05
CA ARG A 134 -7.59 5.45 -16.77
C ARG A 134 -7.15 5.60 -15.32
N LEU A 135 -5.95 5.12 -15.02
CA LEU A 135 -5.43 5.06 -13.66
C LEU A 135 -5.18 6.46 -13.09
N ASP A 136 -5.51 6.64 -11.81
CA ASP A 136 -5.10 7.82 -11.06
C ASP A 136 -3.70 7.56 -10.48
N VAL A 137 -2.65 7.87 -11.25
CA VAL A 137 -1.26 7.57 -10.88
C VAL A 137 -0.88 8.20 -9.55
N GLY A 138 -1.36 9.42 -9.26
CA GLY A 138 -1.08 10.13 -8.01
C GLY A 138 -1.68 9.41 -6.79
N LEU A 139 -2.94 8.96 -6.90
CA LEU A 139 -3.59 8.16 -5.85
C LEU A 139 -2.79 6.88 -5.54
N TYR A 140 -2.41 6.13 -6.58
CA TYR A 140 -1.65 4.88 -6.39
C TYR A 140 -0.25 5.11 -5.86
N THR A 141 0.40 6.21 -6.24
CA THR A 141 1.70 6.61 -5.71
C THR A 141 1.61 6.89 -4.21
N LEU A 142 0.55 7.55 -3.74
CA LEU A 142 0.31 7.74 -2.31
C LEU A 142 0.05 6.41 -1.58
N LEU A 143 -0.81 5.54 -2.14
CA LEU A 143 -1.13 4.24 -1.55
C LEU A 143 0.13 3.39 -1.32
N VAL A 144 0.92 3.20 -2.38
CA VAL A 144 2.17 2.43 -2.31
C VAL A 144 3.22 3.15 -1.45
N GLY A 145 3.27 4.48 -1.50
CA GLY A 145 4.17 5.28 -0.67
C GLY A 145 3.90 5.15 0.83
N ILE A 146 2.64 5.06 1.25
CA ILE A 146 2.26 4.82 2.66
C ILE A 146 2.68 3.41 3.08
N MET A 147 2.42 2.40 2.23
CA MET A 147 2.85 1.02 2.48
C MET A 147 4.38 0.96 2.65
N LEU A 148 5.14 1.64 1.79
CA LEU A 148 6.59 1.72 1.88
C LEU A 148 7.05 2.29 3.22
N ARG A 149 6.52 3.45 3.64
CA ARG A 149 6.90 4.10 4.89
C ARG A 149 6.66 3.23 6.12
N ILE A 150 5.50 2.58 6.18
CA ILE A 150 5.15 1.66 7.26
C ILE A 150 6.10 0.45 7.23
N THR A 151 6.26 -0.22 6.08
CA THR A 151 7.15 -1.39 5.97
C THR A 151 8.59 -1.05 6.32
N SER A 152 9.11 0.08 5.87
CA SER A 152 10.45 0.56 6.24
C SER A 152 10.59 0.83 7.73
N TYR A 153 9.58 1.42 8.37
CA TYR A 153 9.58 1.60 9.83
C TYR A 153 9.61 0.24 10.54
N LEU A 154 8.74 -0.70 10.15
CA LEU A 154 8.68 -2.04 10.76
C LEU A 154 9.99 -2.80 10.59
N SER A 155 10.61 -2.71 9.41
CA SER A 155 11.91 -3.31 9.11
C SER A 155 13.01 -2.76 10.02
N ARG A 156 13.18 -1.43 10.08
CA ARG A 156 14.21 -0.80 10.92
C ARG A 156 14.00 -1.02 12.42
N SER A 157 12.74 -1.02 12.86
CA SER A 157 12.39 -1.23 14.27
C SER A 157 12.31 -2.71 14.66
N ARG A 158 12.40 -3.63 13.68
CA ARG A 158 12.13 -5.07 13.84
C ARG A 158 10.76 -5.36 14.47
N THR A 159 9.78 -4.51 14.20
CA THR A 159 8.41 -4.67 14.71
C THR A 159 7.66 -5.65 13.83
N ARG A 160 7.18 -6.74 14.42
CA ARG A 160 6.42 -7.79 13.72
C ARG A 160 4.93 -7.68 14.00
N LEU A 161 4.16 -7.22 13.00
CA LEU A 161 2.72 -7.11 13.12
C LEU A 161 2.02 -8.44 12.82
N THR A 162 1.09 -8.85 13.68
CA THR A 162 0.11 -9.89 13.36
C THR A 162 -0.86 -9.34 12.30
N TYR A 163 -0.56 -9.63 11.04
CA TYR A 163 -1.25 -9.08 9.89
C TYR A 163 -1.33 -10.09 8.75
N HIS A 164 -2.31 -9.93 7.87
CA HIS A 164 -2.51 -10.81 6.72
C HIS A 164 -1.59 -10.41 5.54
N TRP A 165 -0.28 -10.51 5.77
CA TRP A 165 0.76 -10.14 4.80
C TRP A 165 0.60 -10.78 3.42
N ALA A 166 -0.01 -11.96 3.34
CA ALA A 166 -0.32 -12.61 2.07
C ALA A 166 -1.19 -11.73 1.14
N ASP A 167 -2.21 -11.03 1.66
CA ASP A 167 -3.04 -10.14 0.83
C ASP A 167 -2.33 -8.83 0.49
N PHE A 168 -1.49 -8.32 1.39
CA PHE A 168 -0.63 -7.15 1.12
C PHE A 168 0.24 -7.39 -0.11
N PHE A 169 0.97 -8.51 -0.15
CA PHE A 169 1.84 -8.84 -1.28
C PHE A 169 1.04 -9.22 -2.53
N ARG A 170 -0.10 -9.90 -2.36
CA ARG A 170 -1.01 -10.20 -3.49
C ARG A 170 -1.51 -8.92 -4.16
N ALA A 171 -1.86 -7.90 -3.40
CA ALA A 171 -2.30 -6.61 -3.96
C ALA A 171 -1.19 -5.91 -4.75
N LEU A 172 0.05 -5.89 -4.24
CA LEU A 172 1.20 -5.31 -4.95
C LEU A 172 1.52 -6.05 -6.26
N LEU A 173 1.56 -7.38 -6.23
CA LEU A 173 1.83 -8.18 -7.43
C LEU A 173 0.67 -8.16 -8.43
N HIS A 174 -0.57 -8.05 -7.94
CA HIS A 174 -1.72 -7.81 -8.80
C HIS A 174 -1.65 -6.44 -9.47
N LEU A 175 -1.20 -5.41 -8.76
CA LEU A 175 -0.94 -4.09 -9.35
C LEU A 175 0.13 -4.16 -10.45
N VAL A 176 1.26 -4.86 -10.21
CA VAL A 176 2.29 -5.10 -11.25
C VAL A 176 1.69 -5.80 -12.47
N ARG A 177 0.89 -6.86 -12.26
CA ARG A 177 0.21 -7.57 -13.35
C ARG A 177 -0.72 -6.63 -14.12
N PHE A 178 -1.53 -5.84 -13.43
CA PHE A 178 -2.46 -4.89 -14.04
C PHE A 178 -1.71 -3.85 -14.90
N LEU A 179 -0.65 -3.23 -14.35
CA LEU A 179 0.17 -2.26 -15.05
C LEU A 179 0.82 -2.88 -16.29
N THR A 180 1.23 -4.14 -16.23
CA THR A 180 1.78 -4.87 -17.38
C THR A 180 0.72 -5.19 -18.44
N THR A 181 -0.42 -5.72 -18.02
CA THR A 181 -1.50 -6.18 -18.92
C THR A 181 -2.13 -5.02 -19.70
N TYR A 182 -2.32 -3.87 -19.05
CA TYR A 182 -2.97 -2.70 -19.65
C TYR A 182 -1.97 -1.60 -20.04
N ALA A 183 -0.70 -1.94 -20.26
CA ALA A 183 0.35 -0.96 -20.55
C ALA A 183 0.04 -0.05 -21.74
N ALA A 184 -0.68 -0.55 -22.76
CA ALA A 184 -1.12 0.26 -23.90
C ALA A 184 -1.98 1.47 -23.49
N ASP A 185 -2.76 1.34 -22.41
CA ASP A 185 -3.62 2.42 -21.88
C ASP A 185 -2.89 3.27 -20.81
N LEU A 186 -1.77 2.79 -20.26
CA LEU A 186 -1.19 3.30 -19.00
C LEU A 186 0.20 3.93 -19.15
N LYS A 187 1.02 3.44 -20.08
CA LYS A 187 2.46 3.78 -20.16
C LYS A 187 2.73 5.26 -20.44
N ASP A 188 1.79 5.95 -21.06
CA ASP A 188 1.92 7.36 -21.43
C ASP A 188 1.28 8.30 -20.37
N LEU A 189 0.77 7.74 -19.27
CA LEU A 189 0.21 8.54 -18.18
C LEU A 189 1.31 9.35 -17.47
N PRO A 190 1.04 10.61 -17.10
CA PRO A 190 2.01 11.43 -16.37
C PRO A 190 2.45 10.75 -15.09
N GLN A 191 3.76 10.78 -14.83
CA GLN A 191 4.40 10.26 -13.61
C GLN A 191 4.25 8.74 -13.40
N ILE A 192 3.81 7.97 -14.40
CA ILE A 192 3.65 6.52 -14.25
C ILE A 192 4.93 5.85 -13.76
N GLU A 193 6.08 6.31 -14.25
CA GLU A 193 7.42 5.84 -13.89
C GLU A 193 7.70 5.86 -12.38
N LEU A 194 7.15 6.82 -11.64
CA LEU A 194 7.27 6.89 -10.17
C LEU A 194 6.50 5.76 -9.49
N LEU A 195 5.30 5.47 -9.97
CA LEU A 195 4.49 4.37 -9.44
C LEU A 195 5.16 3.02 -9.71
N LEU A 196 5.70 2.83 -10.92
CA LEU A 196 6.44 1.61 -11.29
C LEU A 196 7.63 1.38 -10.35
N ASP A 197 8.39 2.43 -10.06
CA ASP A 197 9.53 2.33 -9.15
C ASP A 197 9.10 2.00 -7.73
N HIS A 198 8.09 2.70 -7.22
CA HIS A 198 7.60 2.47 -5.85
C HIS A 198 7.11 1.04 -5.64
N VAL A 199 6.33 0.48 -6.58
CA VAL A 199 5.80 -0.88 -6.42
C VAL A 199 6.93 -1.91 -6.45
N VAL A 200 7.90 -1.74 -7.36
CA VAL A 200 9.06 -2.65 -7.47
C VAL A 200 9.94 -2.56 -6.23
N ASN A 201 10.26 -1.34 -5.79
CA ASN A 201 11.13 -1.11 -4.65
C ASN A 201 10.50 -1.60 -3.34
N LEU A 202 9.18 -1.47 -3.16
CA LEU A 202 8.50 -2.00 -1.99
C LEU A 202 8.57 -3.54 -1.92
N VAL A 203 8.36 -4.23 -3.04
CA VAL A 203 8.50 -5.70 -3.08
C VAL A 203 9.95 -6.10 -2.84
N ALA A 204 10.91 -5.37 -3.42
CA ALA A 204 12.34 -5.64 -3.23
C ALA A 204 12.80 -5.41 -1.78
N LEU A 205 12.36 -4.33 -1.15
CA LEU A 205 12.59 -4.05 0.26
C LEU A 205 12.06 -5.20 1.14
N SER A 206 10.87 -5.68 0.82
CA SER A 206 10.20 -6.76 1.56
C SER A 206 10.94 -8.09 1.40
N LEU A 207 11.47 -8.42 0.22
CA LEU A 207 12.33 -9.60 0.03
C LEU A 207 13.68 -9.47 0.72
N SER A 208 14.21 -8.24 0.82
CA SER A 208 15.53 -8.02 1.38
C SER A 208 15.53 -8.00 2.90
N THR A 209 14.42 -7.55 3.51
CA THR A 209 14.33 -7.30 4.95
C THR A 209 13.11 -7.96 5.61
N GLY A 210 12.42 -8.85 4.89
CA GLY A 210 11.19 -9.50 5.34
C GLY A 210 11.31 -10.20 6.69
N GLU A 211 12.45 -10.85 6.94
CA GLU A 211 12.73 -11.52 8.22
C GLU A 211 12.63 -10.59 9.44
N ALA A 212 12.94 -9.30 9.26
CA ALA A 212 12.91 -8.30 10.33
C ALA A 212 11.48 -7.96 10.79
N PHE A 213 10.49 -8.00 9.89
CA PHE A 213 9.14 -7.49 10.18
C PHE A 213 8.00 -8.49 9.93
N LEU A 214 8.24 -9.58 9.20
CA LEU A 214 7.24 -10.61 9.00
C LEU A 214 7.11 -11.46 10.28
N PRO A 215 5.89 -11.91 10.62
CA PRO A 215 5.60 -12.52 11.92
C PRO A 215 6.15 -13.94 12.06
N SER A 216 6.49 -14.61 10.95
CA SER A 216 6.99 -15.98 10.96
C SER A 216 7.78 -16.30 9.69
N PRO A 217 8.65 -17.33 9.70
CA PRO A 217 9.29 -17.85 8.51
C PRO A 217 8.29 -18.23 7.41
N ALA A 218 7.16 -18.84 7.77
CA ALA A 218 6.12 -19.19 6.80
C ALA A 218 5.54 -17.97 6.05
N ALA A 219 5.41 -16.82 6.71
CA ALA A 219 5.00 -15.58 6.04
C ALA A 219 6.07 -15.04 5.09
N TYR A 220 7.35 -15.32 5.38
CA TYR A 220 8.46 -14.96 4.51
C TYR A 220 8.57 -15.90 3.31
N ASP A 221 8.47 -17.22 3.54
CA ASP A 221 8.37 -18.25 2.49
C ASP A 221 7.24 -17.90 1.50
N ASP A 222 6.07 -17.50 2.01
CA ASP A 222 4.91 -17.09 1.22
C ASP A 222 5.17 -15.87 0.32
N LEU A 223 5.99 -14.91 0.77
CA LEU A 223 6.45 -13.78 -0.06
C LEU A 223 7.34 -14.28 -1.20
N PHE A 224 8.33 -15.13 -0.92
CA PHE A 224 9.19 -15.71 -1.96
C PHE A 224 8.39 -16.49 -2.98
N TYR A 225 7.48 -17.37 -2.51
CA TYR A 225 6.60 -18.15 -3.37
C TYR A 225 5.87 -17.26 -4.37
N LYS A 226 5.23 -16.19 -3.89
CA LYS A 226 4.49 -15.24 -4.74
C LYS A 226 5.37 -14.53 -5.76
N VAL A 227 6.61 -14.16 -5.39
CA VAL A 227 7.56 -13.52 -6.32
C VAL A 227 8.04 -14.51 -7.37
N VAL A 228 8.31 -15.76 -6.99
CA VAL A 228 8.69 -16.83 -7.91
C VAL A 228 7.57 -17.10 -8.92
N GLU A 229 6.32 -17.23 -8.43
CA GLU A 229 5.12 -17.39 -9.25
C GLU A 229 4.91 -16.20 -10.21
N ALA A 230 5.16 -14.97 -9.75
CA ALA A 230 5.06 -13.76 -10.56
C ALA A 230 6.24 -13.55 -11.53
N GLY A 231 7.22 -14.45 -11.58
CA GLY A 231 8.47 -14.29 -12.33
C GLY A 231 8.31 -13.85 -13.78
N ASP A 232 7.45 -14.53 -14.54
CA ASP A 232 7.26 -14.22 -15.96
C ASP A 232 6.56 -12.88 -16.17
N VAL A 233 5.67 -12.51 -15.23
CA VAL A 233 5.03 -11.19 -15.21
C VAL A 233 6.07 -10.11 -14.91
N LEU A 234 7.01 -10.35 -13.98
CA LEU A 234 8.08 -9.40 -13.64
C LEU A 234 9.04 -9.16 -14.81
N VAL A 235 9.42 -10.21 -15.54
CA VAL A 235 10.23 -10.10 -16.76
C VAL A 235 9.50 -9.27 -17.81
N LYS A 236 8.24 -9.59 -18.09
CA LYS A 236 7.43 -8.84 -19.04
C LYS A 236 7.24 -7.38 -18.59
N PHE A 237 7.07 -7.13 -17.30
CA PHE A 237 6.93 -5.80 -16.73
C PHE A 237 8.19 -4.95 -16.96
N LYS A 238 9.38 -5.56 -16.73
CA LYS A 238 10.68 -4.93 -17.03
C LYS A 238 10.77 -4.53 -18.51
N GLU A 239 10.44 -5.44 -19.42
CA GLU A 239 10.53 -5.20 -20.87
C GLU A 239 9.53 -4.14 -21.33
N THR A 240 8.28 -4.22 -20.85
CA THR A 240 7.18 -3.33 -21.25
C THR A 240 7.46 -1.87 -20.91
N TYR A 241 8.09 -1.61 -19.76
CA TYR A 241 8.37 -0.26 -19.26
C TYR A 241 9.85 0.11 -19.28
N GLY A 242 10.72 -0.73 -19.88
CA GLY A 242 12.15 -0.47 -19.92
C GLY A 242 12.81 -0.35 -18.54
N LEU A 243 12.28 -1.00 -17.49
CA LEU A 243 12.75 -0.81 -16.11
C LEU A 243 14.22 -1.19 -15.90
N GLY A 244 14.75 -2.08 -16.74
CA GLY A 244 16.13 -2.54 -16.65
C GLY A 244 17.20 -1.49 -16.97
N SER A 245 16.86 -0.45 -17.72
CA SER A 245 17.76 0.68 -17.99
C SER A 245 17.62 1.80 -16.96
N ARG A 246 16.69 1.68 -16.02
CA ARG A 246 16.35 2.71 -15.04
C ARG A 246 17.04 2.41 -13.71
N GLY A 247 17.98 3.28 -13.32
CA GLY A 247 18.71 3.18 -12.06
C GLY A 247 17.89 3.53 -10.81
N SER A 248 16.58 3.78 -10.90
CA SER A 248 15.70 4.20 -9.80
C SER A 248 14.93 3.05 -9.14
N ASN A 249 14.79 1.90 -9.81
CA ASN A 249 14.10 0.72 -9.28
C ASN A 249 15.03 -0.49 -9.08
N SER A 250 14.48 -1.56 -8.51
CA SER A 250 15.19 -2.80 -8.18
C SER A 250 14.57 -4.03 -8.85
N ILE A 251 14.06 -3.88 -10.08
CA ILE A 251 13.40 -4.98 -10.81
C ILE A 251 14.35 -6.17 -11.05
N GLY A 252 15.64 -5.87 -11.23
CA GLY A 252 16.68 -6.88 -11.40
C GLY A 252 16.78 -7.84 -10.22
N THR A 253 16.66 -7.32 -9.00
CA THR A 253 16.64 -8.12 -7.77
C THR A 253 15.47 -9.10 -7.77
N LEU A 254 14.26 -8.63 -8.09
CA LEU A 254 13.06 -9.49 -8.12
C LEU A 254 13.16 -10.61 -9.16
N ILE A 255 13.65 -10.28 -10.36
CA ILE A 255 13.84 -11.25 -11.44
C ILE A 255 14.94 -12.25 -11.09
N SER A 256 16.05 -11.79 -10.49
CA SER A 256 17.15 -12.66 -10.06
C SER A 256 16.70 -13.68 -9.01
N VAL A 257 15.95 -13.24 -8.00
CA VAL A 257 15.35 -14.13 -6.99
C VAL A 257 14.43 -15.15 -7.65
N SER A 258 13.52 -14.70 -8.52
CA SER A 258 12.60 -15.61 -9.22
C SER A 258 13.34 -16.63 -10.09
N ALA A 259 14.35 -16.20 -10.85
CA ALA A 259 15.15 -17.06 -11.72
C ALA A 259 15.95 -18.10 -10.93
N HIS A 260 16.56 -17.70 -9.81
CA HIS A 260 17.31 -18.59 -8.92
C HIS A 260 16.44 -19.74 -8.42
N TYR A 261 15.27 -19.43 -7.86
CA TYR A 261 14.36 -20.47 -7.37
C TYR A 261 13.75 -21.32 -8.48
N LYS A 262 13.44 -20.74 -9.66
CA LYS A 262 13.00 -21.52 -10.82
C LYS A 262 14.08 -22.52 -11.27
N GLU A 263 15.36 -22.18 -11.16
CA GLU A 263 16.45 -23.09 -11.48
C GLU A 263 16.64 -24.17 -10.41
N MET A 264 16.57 -23.81 -9.12
CA MET A 264 16.56 -24.79 -8.03
C MET A 264 15.39 -25.77 -8.13
N LEU A 265 14.21 -25.31 -8.56
CA LEU A 265 13.05 -26.18 -8.77
C LEU A 265 13.29 -27.17 -9.93
N LYS A 266 14.02 -26.78 -10.98
CA LYS A 266 14.37 -27.68 -12.09
C LYS A 266 15.45 -28.70 -11.74
N THR A 267 16.37 -28.34 -10.85
CA THR A 267 17.54 -29.14 -10.48
C THR A 267 17.28 -30.01 -9.25
N GLY A 268 16.49 -29.51 -8.29
CA GLY A 268 16.08 -30.18 -7.06
C GLY A 268 14.85 -31.08 -7.20
N ALA A 269 13.93 -30.76 -8.12
CA ALA A 269 12.98 -31.76 -8.57
C ALA A 269 13.75 -32.78 -9.41
N GLY A 270 14.00 -33.96 -8.82
CA GLY A 270 14.64 -35.07 -9.51
C GLY A 270 14.02 -35.30 -10.89
N LYS A 271 14.77 -35.97 -11.78
CA LYS A 271 14.48 -36.25 -13.21
C LYS A 271 13.01 -36.64 -13.56
N ASP A 272 12.18 -36.98 -12.58
CA ASP A 272 10.77 -37.33 -12.67
C ASP A 272 9.79 -36.15 -12.86
N ALA A 273 10.13 -34.90 -12.49
CA ALA A 273 9.21 -33.76 -12.69
C ALA A 273 9.07 -33.34 -14.16
N LYS A 274 10.13 -33.55 -14.95
CA LYS A 274 10.13 -33.33 -16.41
C LYS A 274 9.16 -34.26 -17.15
N ALA A 275 8.80 -35.40 -16.54
CA ALA A 275 7.91 -36.40 -17.11
C ALA A 275 6.41 -36.14 -16.86
N ARG A 276 6.04 -35.19 -15.98
CA ARG A 276 4.64 -35.02 -15.53
C ARG A 276 3.93 -33.74 -15.96
N GLY A 277 4.60 -32.77 -16.59
CA GLY A 277 3.95 -31.50 -16.99
C GLY A 277 3.17 -30.83 -15.85
N ALA A 278 3.55 -31.10 -14.61
CA ALA A 278 2.72 -30.86 -13.44
C ALA A 278 2.97 -29.46 -12.88
N ILE A 279 1.87 -28.81 -12.52
CA ILE A 279 1.85 -27.65 -11.64
C ILE A 279 2.61 -28.05 -10.37
N LEU A 280 3.75 -27.40 -10.10
CA LEU A 280 4.54 -27.59 -8.88
C LEU A 280 3.62 -27.45 -7.67
N THR A 281 3.64 -28.44 -6.78
CA THR A 281 2.79 -28.39 -5.58
C THR A 281 3.33 -27.33 -4.62
N SER A 282 2.45 -26.71 -3.83
CA SER A 282 2.85 -25.68 -2.85
C SER A 282 3.90 -26.17 -1.84
N VAL A 283 3.93 -27.48 -1.58
CA VAL A 283 4.87 -28.13 -0.67
C VAL A 283 6.27 -28.22 -1.29
N GLU A 284 6.38 -28.65 -2.55
CA GLU A 284 7.68 -28.73 -3.25
C GLU A 284 8.35 -27.36 -3.36
N VAL A 285 7.57 -26.30 -3.59
CA VAL A 285 8.11 -24.94 -3.66
C VAL A 285 8.55 -24.46 -2.27
N ALA A 286 7.83 -24.79 -1.20
CA ALA A 286 8.20 -24.40 0.15
C ALA A 286 9.53 -25.01 0.61
N ASP A 287 9.78 -26.29 0.30
CA ASP A 287 11.05 -26.96 0.66
C ASP A 287 12.23 -26.40 -0.13
N VAL A 288 12.04 -26.11 -1.42
CA VAL A 288 13.06 -25.47 -2.25
C VAL A 288 13.33 -24.02 -1.81
N ILE A 289 12.31 -23.29 -1.34
CA ILE A 289 12.49 -21.94 -0.78
C ILE A 289 13.45 -21.97 0.41
N LYS A 290 13.26 -22.90 1.34
CA LYS A 290 14.12 -23.03 2.52
C LYS A 290 15.57 -23.36 2.15
N GLN A 291 15.77 -24.24 1.17
CA GLN A 291 17.11 -24.57 0.67
C GLN A 291 17.78 -23.38 -0.03
N GLY A 292 17.01 -22.56 -0.75
CA GLY A 292 17.55 -21.39 -1.45
C GLY A 292 18.03 -20.29 -0.53
N TYR A 293 17.59 -20.22 0.73
CA TYR A 293 18.13 -19.25 1.70
C TYR A 293 19.64 -19.35 1.91
N GLU A 294 20.21 -20.54 1.78
CA GLU A 294 21.66 -20.74 1.93
C GLU A 294 22.46 -20.34 0.68
N THR A 295 21.82 -20.32 -0.50
CA THR A 295 22.50 -20.12 -1.79
C THR A 295 22.15 -18.81 -2.48
N LEU A 296 21.08 -18.13 -2.02
CA LEU A 296 20.61 -16.87 -2.57
C LEU A 296 21.32 -15.67 -1.93
N SER A 297 22.11 -14.96 -2.72
CA SER A 297 22.60 -13.63 -2.33
C SER A 297 21.65 -12.54 -2.85
N ILE A 298 20.82 -11.99 -1.96
CA ILE A 298 19.99 -10.83 -2.30
C ILE A 298 20.85 -9.58 -2.16
N GLN A 299 21.40 -9.10 -3.28
CA GLN A 299 21.99 -7.76 -3.34
C GLN A 299 20.86 -6.73 -3.37
N ALA A 300 20.41 -6.33 -2.18
CA ALA A 300 19.47 -5.24 -2.04
C ALA A 300 20.15 -3.95 -2.47
N LYS A 301 19.49 -3.19 -3.35
CA LYS A 301 19.93 -1.84 -3.68
C LYS A 301 19.89 -0.98 -2.43
N GLU A 302 20.95 -0.22 -2.17
CA GLU A 302 20.96 0.72 -1.04
C GLU A 302 19.84 1.78 -1.18
N GLY A 303 19.28 2.18 -0.04
CA GLY A 303 18.25 3.22 0.02
C GLY A 303 16.83 2.78 -0.33
N LEU A 304 16.55 1.47 -0.43
CA LEU A 304 15.20 0.95 -0.66
C LEU A 304 14.18 1.36 0.43
N ASP A 305 14.65 1.72 1.62
CA ASP A 305 13.86 2.19 2.75
C ASP A 305 13.88 3.71 2.92
N THR A 306 14.37 4.43 1.91
CA THR A 306 14.43 5.89 1.87
C THR A 306 13.39 6.46 0.91
N TRP A 307 12.94 7.69 1.19
CA TRP A 307 11.96 8.39 0.39
C TRP A 307 12.14 9.89 0.50
N GLU A 308 11.64 10.61 -0.50
CA GLU A 308 11.55 12.06 -0.42
C GLU A 308 10.47 12.47 0.58
N ARG A 309 10.83 13.41 1.47
CA ARG A 309 9.91 14.00 2.42
C ARG A 309 8.79 14.72 1.69
N TYR A 310 7.59 14.69 2.29
CA TYR A 310 6.46 15.44 1.76
C TYR A 310 6.81 16.93 1.57
N ARG A 311 6.45 17.46 0.40
CA ARG A 311 6.55 18.89 0.08
C ARG A 311 5.24 19.35 -0.53
N GLU A 312 4.54 20.21 0.18
CA GLU A 312 3.24 20.74 -0.26
C GLU A 312 3.31 21.48 -1.61
N ALA A 313 4.47 22.10 -1.90
CA ALA A 313 4.71 22.80 -3.15
C ALA A 313 4.52 21.89 -4.38
N ASP A 314 4.89 20.61 -4.27
CA ASP A 314 4.81 19.64 -5.35
C ASP A 314 3.34 19.22 -5.61
N GLU A 315 2.47 19.39 -4.61
CA GLU A 315 1.04 19.04 -4.64
C GLU A 315 0.13 20.25 -4.88
N ARG A 316 0.69 21.44 -5.12
CA ARG A 316 -0.06 22.71 -5.21
C ARG A 316 -1.23 22.66 -6.19
N THR A 317 -1.07 22.00 -7.33
CA THR A 317 -2.12 21.89 -8.35
C THR A 317 -3.28 21.02 -7.87
N LEU A 318 -2.99 19.91 -7.18
CA LEU A 318 -3.98 19.03 -6.59
C LEU A 318 -4.72 19.75 -5.46
N LEU A 319 -3.98 20.36 -4.53
CA LEU A 319 -4.54 21.07 -3.38
C LEU A 319 -5.45 22.23 -3.79
N LYS A 320 -5.11 22.97 -4.86
CA LYS A 320 -6.01 23.98 -5.43
C LYS A 320 -7.34 23.38 -5.92
N LYS A 321 -7.33 22.19 -6.50
CA LYS A 321 -8.57 21.51 -6.95
C LYS A 321 -9.39 21.04 -5.74
N VAL A 322 -8.75 20.43 -4.75
CA VAL A 322 -9.39 19.99 -3.51
C VAL A 322 -10.00 21.18 -2.76
N ALA A 323 -9.28 22.29 -2.65
CA ALA A 323 -9.77 23.51 -2.00
C ALA A 323 -11.03 24.07 -2.66
N ARG A 324 -11.12 24.06 -4.00
CA ARG A 324 -12.34 24.48 -4.70
C ARG A 324 -13.54 23.59 -4.38
N VAL A 325 -13.32 22.28 -4.27
CA VAL A 325 -14.35 21.31 -3.88
C VAL A 325 -14.81 21.57 -2.44
N ALA A 326 -13.86 21.72 -1.51
CA ALA A 326 -14.17 21.99 -0.10
C ALA A 326 -14.91 23.32 0.10
N VAL A 327 -14.52 24.39 -0.62
CA VAL A 327 -15.22 25.68 -0.58
C VAL A 327 -16.65 25.57 -1.12
N ALA A 328 -16.86 24.81 -2.20
CA ALA A 328 -18.19 24.59 -2.75
C ALA A 328 -19.10 23.84 -1.75
N ASP A 329 -18.58 22.80 -1.10
CA ASP A 329 -19.29 22.05 -0.06
C ASP A 329 -19.56 22.91 1.18
N GLY A 330 -18.57 23.68 1.64
CA GLY A 330 -18.71 24.60 2.77
C GLY A 330 -19.77 25.69 2.51
N ARG A 331 -19.87 26.20 1.27
CA ARG A 331 -20.98 27.10 0.88
C ARG A 331 -22.33 26.42 0.99
N GLY A 332 -22.42 25.12 0.68
CA GLY A 332 -23.65 24.34 0.87
C GLY A 332 -24.09 24.28 2.34
N LEU A 333 -23.14 24.13 3.27
CA LEU A 333 -23.42 24.10 4.72
C LEU A 333 -23.91 25.46 5.24
N VAL A 334 -23.26 26.55 4.83
CA VAL A 334 -23.62 27.91 5.29
C VAL A 334 -24.86 28.45 4.57
N GLY A 335 -25.03 28.10 3.29
CA GLY A 335 -26.13 28.57 2.45
C GLY A 335 -27.45 27.83 2.64
N GLY A 336 -27.43 26.61 3.20
CA GLY A 336 -28.64 25.87 3.59
C GLY A 336 -29.31 26.33 4.89
N SER A 337 -28.76 27.37 5.53
CA SER A 337 -29.27 27.97 6.78
C SER A 337 -30.05 29.28 6.57
N ARG A 338 -30.63 29.49 5.39
CA ARG A 338 -31.51 30.64 5.09
C ARG A 338 -32.84 30.20 4.50
#